data_AF-A0A1Y3GBE8-F1
#
_entry.id   AF-A0A1Y3GBE8-F1
#
_cell.length_a   1.000
_cell.length_b   1.000
_cell.length_c   1.000
_cell.angle_alpha   90.00
_cell.angle_beta   90.00
_cell.angle_gamma   90.00
#
_symmetry.space_group_name_H-M   'P 1'
#
loop_
_entity.id
_entity.type
_entity.pdbx_description
1 polymer ?
#
loop_
_entity_poly.entity_id
_entity_poly.type
_entity_poly.pdbx_seq_one_letter_code
_entity_poly.pdbx_strand_id
1 'polypeptide(L)'
;MEKEIINKSVEIANELGASALIVVVGDRDITGLLDDEYDFSVFIVTSHESKYSGEHEEFKITTEGGTQNFSRQLNEAVVHAYMKGKIEIGDTIIGVGSVNEDAVGMLVYKVSEHPIFESVSQGTSQVDTDIVKTVINLAVKIGSEGREGKAIGTGFIIGDIDNVLEKSHQILINPYKCQDDEVRDVRNHDNWENIKEISQVDGVFLIDDEGLIRSAGRYLDIHGKDIELKKGLGARHIACAGITKETDAIAVSVAKSGGVVRMFKDGEIIGEIEPTVRILPV
;
A
#
# COMPACT_ATOMS: atom_id res chain seq x y z
N MET A 1 -2.20 10.62 28.66
CA MET A 1 -1.40 11.46 27.75
C MET A 1 -1.79 12.89 28.02
N GLU A 2 -0.84 13.81 28.14
CA GLU A 2 -1.13 15.19 28.50
C GLU A 2 -1.52 16.01 27.28
N LYS A 3 -2.50 16.92 27.42
CA LYS A 3 -2.98 17.80 26.34
C LYS A 3 -1.85 18.65 25.73
N GLU A 4 -0.88 19.04 26.55
CA GLU A 4 0.26 19.84 26.11
C GLU A 4 1.13 19.11 25.09
N ILE A 5 1.35 17.80 25.24
CA ILE A 5 2.13 16.98 24.29
C ILE A 5 1.40 16.88 22.95
N ILE A 6 0.08 16.68 22.97
CA ILE A 6 -0.74 16.62 21.76
C ILE A 6 -0.69 17.97 21.03
N ASN A 7 -0.89 19.08 21.73
CA ASN A 7 -0.81 20.41 21.15
C ASN A 7 0.57 20.68 20.52
N LYS A 8 1.67 20.29 21.18
CA LYS A 8 3.01 20.39 20.59
C LYS A 8 3.22 19.48 19.39
N SER A 9 2.61 18.30 19.39
CA SER A 9 2.66 17.41 18.22
C SER A 9 1.93 18.02 17.02
N VAL A 10 0.81 18.72 17.25
CA VAL A 10 0.07 19.47 16.22
C VAL A 10 0.90 20.66 15.70
N GLU A 11 1.54 21.43 16.57
CA GLU A 11 2.43 22.52 16.16
C GLU A 11 3.56 22.00 15.26
N ILE A 12 4.21 20.91 15.66
CA ILE A 12 5.30 20.28 14.88
C ILE A 12 4.78 19.71 13.55
N ALA A 13 3.59 19.10 13.55
CA ALA A 13 2.96 18.61 12.33
C ALA A 13 2.77 19.75 11.31
N ASN A 14 2.27 20.90 11.75
CA ASN A 14 2.11 22.07 10.89
C ASN A 14 3.46 22.64 10.42
N GLU A 15 4.46 22.75 11.29
CA GLU A 15 5.78 23.26 10.93
C GLU A 15 6.50 22.38 9.90
N LEU A 16 6.31 21.06 9.99
CA LEU A 16 6.91 20.08 9.09
C LEU A 16 6.06 19.80 7.84
N GLY A 17 4.88 20.41 7.72
CA GLY A 17 3.95 20.13 6.63
C GLY A 17 3.53 18.66 6.61
N ALA A 18 3.29 18.06 7.77
CA ALA A 18 2.92 16.66 7.89
C ALA A 18 1.51 16.41 7.33
N SER A 19 1.35 15.35 6.55
CA SER A 19 0.07 14.97 5.96
C SER A 19 -0.86 14.28 6.96
N ALA A 20 -0.30 13.77 8.08
CA ALA A 20 -1.08 13.16 9.15
C ALA A 20 -0.44 13.20 10.54
N LEU A 21 -1.30 13.17 11.56
CA LEU A 21 -0.98 12.92 12.96
C LEU A 21 -1.59 11.59 13.40
N ILE A 22 -0.76 10.66 13.87
CA ILE A 22 -1.17 9.36 14.39
C ILE A 22 -1.00 9.35 15.91
N VAL A 23 -2.12 9.24 16.62
CA VAL A 23 -2.16 9.25 18.09
C VAL A 23 -2.35 7.83 18.61
N VAL A 24 -1.31 7.25 19.20
CA VAL A 24 -1.32 5.90 19.78
C VAL A 24 -1.68 5.97 21.25
N VAL A 25 -2.93 5.59 21.53
CA VAL A 25 -3.57 5.86 22.81
C VAL A 25 -3.35 4.74 23.83
N GLY A 26 -3.24 3.49 23.36
CA GLY A 26 -3.29 2.32 24.23
C GLY A 26 -4.67 2.22 24.90
N ASP A 27 -4.70 2.10 26.23
CA ASP A 27 -5.94 1.99 27.03
C ASP A 27 -6.35 3.30 27.72
N ARG A 28 -5.72 4.43 27.35
CA ARG A 28 -5.97 5.73 27.98
C ARG A 28 -7.18 6.42 27.35
N ASP A 29 -7.91 7.20 28.13
CA ASP A 29 -8.94 8.08 27.56
C ASP A 29 -8.29 9.32 26.95
N ILE A 30 -8.71 9.68 25.74
CA ILE A 30 -8.28 10.88 25.01
C ILE A 30 -9.44 11.80 24.62
N THR A 31 -10.63 11.55 25.18
CA THR A 31 -11.81 12.40 24.97
C THR A 31 -11.48 13.84 25.39
N GLY A 32 -11.76 14.82 24.52
CA GLY A 32 -11.52 16.24 24.81
C GLY A 32 -10.12 16.78 24.49
N LEU A 33 -9.24 15.93 23.95
CA LEU A 33 -7.85 16.28 23.63
C LEU A 33 -7.65 16.67 22.16
N LEU A 34 -8.58 16.31 21.27
CA LEU A 34 -8.49 16.51 19.82
C LEU A 34 -9.83 17.01 19.27
N ASP A 35 -10.36 18.10 19.84
CA ASP A 35 -11.68 18.61 19.46
C ASP A 35 -11.63 19.73 18.40
N ASP A 36 -10.43 20.08 17.95
CA ASP A 36 -10.20 21.13 16.96
C ASP A 36 -10.22 20.57 15.52
N GLU A 37 -10.48 21.44 14.54
CA GLU A 37 -10.25 21.13 13.12
C GLU A 37 -8.76 21.25 12.78
N TYR A 38 -8.25 20.31 11.99
CA TYR A 38 -6.85 20.25 11.58
C TYR A 38 -6.74 20.26 10.05
N ASP A 39 -5.70 20.90 9.51
CA ASP A 39 -5.41 20.95 8.08
C ASP A 39 -4.84 19.62 7.52
N PHE A 40 -4.64 18.62 8.39
CA PHE A 40 -4.09 17.31 8.07
C PHE A 40 -4.96 16.20 8.68
N SER A 41 -4.77 14.96 8.21
CA SER A 41 -5.55 13.82 8.72
C SER A 41 -5.12 13.43 10.14
N VAL A 42 -6.08 13.21 11.04
CA VAL A 42 -5.79 12.71 12.40
C VAL A 42 -6.32 11.29 12.55
N PHE A 43 -5.46 10.38 13.00
CA PHE A 43 -5.77 8.98 13.22
C PHE A 43 -5.58 8.59 14.68
N ILE A 44 -6.57 7.92 15.25
CA ILE A 44 -6.52 7.43 16.62
C ILE A 44 -6.27 5.93 16.60
N VAL A 45 -5.16 5.49 17.17
CA VAL A 45 -4.82 4.07 17.28
C VAL A 45 -5.20 3.56 18.66
N THR A 46 -6.17 2.65 18.70
CA THR A 46 -6.72 2.06 19.92
C THR A 46 -6.47 0.54 19.98
N SER A 47 -6.51 0.00 21.20
CA SER A 47 -6.55 -1.45 21.44
C SER A 47 -7.93 -2.02 21.08
N HIS A 48 -8.02 -3.33 20.83
CA HIS A 48 -9.29 -3.93 20.38
C HIS A 48 -10.42 -3.82 21.43
N GLU A 49 -10.05 -3.77 22.72
CA GLU A 49 -10.98 -3.64 23.85
C GLU A 49 -11.41 -2.19 24.13
N SER A 50 -10.62 -1.21 23.69
CA SER A 50 -10.95 0.20 23.83
C SER A 50 -11.81 0.70 22.66
N LYS A 51 -12.58 1.75 22.92
CA LYS A 51 -13.39 2.45 21.93
C LYS A 51 -13.11 3.93 22.04
N TYR A 52 -12.68 4.53 20.93
CA TYR A 52 -12.67 5.97 20.76
C TYR A 52 -14.08 6.46 20.40
N SER A 53 -14.51 7.57 20.99
CA SER A 53 -15.84 8.16 20.78
C SER A 53 -15.82 9.60 20.25
N GLY A 54 -14.68 10.04 19.69
CA GLY A 54 -14.57 11.37 19.08
C GLY A 54 -14.77 11.36 17.56
N GLU A 55 -14.45 12.48 16.91
CA GLU A 55 -14.73 12.72 15.49
C GLU A 55 -13.66 12.18 14.53
N HIS A 56 -12.46 11.89 15.05
CA HIS A 56 -11.33 11.39 14.25
C HIS A 56 -11.43 9.90 13.95
N GLU A 57 -10.73 9.48 12.91
CA GLU A 57 -10.81 8.11 12.41
C GLU A 57 -10.06 7.13 13.33
N GLU A 58 -10.76 6.10 13.83
CA GLU A 58 -10.21 5.09 14.73
C GLU A 58 -9.61 3.91 13.94
N PHE A 59 -8.34 3.60 14.21
CA PHE A 59 -7.64 2.41 13.77
C PHE A 59 -7.46 1.43 14.93
N LYS A 60 -8.21 0.34 14.87
CA LYS A 60 -8.07 -0.76 15.82
C LYS A 60 -6.92 -1.67 15.42
N ILE A 61 -5.90 -1.75 16.27
CA ILE A 61 -4.72 -2.56 16.00
C ILE A 61 -4.60 -3.70 17.02
N THR A 62 -4.37 -4.92 16.53
CA THR A 62 -4.30 -6.13 17.37
C THR A 62 -2.96 -6.20 18.08
N THR A 63 -2.96 -6.13 19.41
CA THR A 63 -1.77 -6.33 20.24
C THR A 63 -1.53 -7.82 20.53
N GLU A 64 -1.40 -8.67 19.52
CA GLU A 64 -0.89 -10.02 19.76
C GLU A 64 0.59 -9.91 20.18
N GLY A 65 0.93 -10.44 21.37
CA GLY A 65 2.31 -10.55 21.86
C GLY A 65 2.71 -9.71 23.08
N GLY A 66 1.79 -9.05 23.78
CA GLY A 66 2.03 -8.56 25.15
C GLY A 66 3.04 -7.41 25.32
N THR A 67 3.50 -6.80 24.23
CA THR A 67 4.27 -5.55 24.28
C THR A 67 3.49 -4.45 23.56
N GLN A 68 3.08 -3.42 24.31
CA GLN A 68 2.58 -2.14 23.78
C GLN A 68 3.74 -1.38 23.10
N ASN A 69 4.34 -1.96 22.06
CA ASN A 69 5.46 -1.33 21.38
C ASN A 69 4.90 -0.24 20.46
N PHE A 70 4.95 1.01 20.95
CA PHE A 70 4.53 2.22 20.24
C PHE A 70 5.02 2.24 18.79
N SER A 71 6.27 1.84 18.52
CA SER A 71 6.83 1.83 17.17
C SER A 71 6.17 0.80 16.25
N ARG A 72 5.76 -0.37 16.78
CA ARG A 72 5.02 -1.39 16.01
C ARG A 72 3.62 -0.88 15.66
N GLN A 73 2.91 -0.34 16.65
CA GLN A 73 1.57 0.24 16.45
C GLN A 73 1.61 1.42 15.47
N LEU A 74 2.63 2.27 15.55
CA LEU A 74 2.84 3.35 14.61
C LEU A 74 3.07 2.82 13.19
N ASN A 75 3.98 1.85 12.99
CA ASN A 75 4.23 1.27 11.67
C ASN A 75 2.95 0.67 11.05
N GLU A 76 2.19 -0.11 11.83
CA GLU A 76 0.92 -0.67 11.37
C GLU A 76 -0.11 0.42 11.03
N ALA A 77 -0.17 1.50 11.82
CA ALA A 77 -1.03 2.64 11.56
C ALA A 77 -0.62 3.44 10.31
N VAL A 78 0.69 3.58 10.03
CA VAL A 78 1.17 4.19 8.78
C VAL A 78 0.68 3.38 7.58
N VAL A 79 0.85 2.06 7.60
CA VAL A 79 0.37 1.20 6.52
C VAL A 79 -1.14 1.33 6.36
N HIS A 80 -1.90 1.37 7.46
CA HIS A 80 -3.35 1.55 7.43
C HIS A 80 -3.78 2.90 6.85
N ALA A 81 -3.18 4.01 7.29
CA ALA A 81 -3.45 5.35 6.76
C ALA A 81 -3.17 5.43 5.26
N TYR A 82 -2.07 4.80 4.82
CA TYR A 82 -1.68 4.70 3.43
C TYR A 82 -2.74 3.96 2.61
N MET A 83 -3.25 2.83 3.12
CA MET A 83 -4.27 2.05 2.44
C MET A 83 -5.62 2.75 2.29
N LYS A 84 -5.94 3.67 3.20
CA LYS A 84 -7.13 4.52 3.09
C LYS A 84 -6.94 5.70 2.13
N GLY A 85 -5.77 5.82 1.49
CA GLY A 85 -5.44 6.93 0.59
C GLY A 85 -5.39 8.27 1.32
N LYS A 86 -5.12 8.26 2.63
CA LYS A 86 -5.03 9.47 3.45
C LYS A 86 -3.62 10.02 3.56
N ILE A 87 -2.63 9.16 3.30
CA ILE A 87 -1.23 9.51 3.18
C ILE A 87 -0.64 8.79 1.97
N GLU A 88 0.44 9.32 1.42
CA GLU A 88 1.15 8.79 0.27
C GLU A 88 2.62 8.48 0.59
N ILE A 89 3.28 7.69 -0.26
CA ILE A 89 4.72 7.44 -0.13
C ILE A 89 5.48 8.72 -0.44
N GLY A 90 6.11 9.31 0.57
CA GLY A 90 6.80 10.60 0.49
C GLY A 90 6.33 11.58 1.56
N ASP A 91 5.13 11.34 2.11
CA ASP A 91 4.59 12.13 3.20
C ASP A 91 5.45 12.02 4.47
N THR A 92 5.41 13.10 5.24
CA THR A 92 5.86 13.11 6.63
C THR A 92 4.64 12.96 7.53
N ILE A 93 4.73 12.06 8.50
CA ILE A 93 3.70 11.82 9.51
C ILE A 93 4.28 12.00 10.91
N ILE A 94 3.47 12.52 11.83
CA ILE A 94 3.83 12.63 13.24
C ILE A 94 3.13 11.53 14.01
N GLY A 95 3.88 10.65 14.66
CA GLY A 95 3.35 9.69 15.61
C GLY A 95 3.51 10.23 17.03
N VAL A 96 2.47 10.25 17.84
CA VAL A 96 2.55 10.57 19.26
C VAL A 96 1.83 9.49 20.05
N GLY A 97 2.43 9.02 21.15
CA GLY A 97 1.84 7.90 21.87
C GLY A 97 2.54 7.52 23.15
N SER A 98 1.86 6.75 23.98
CA SER A 98 2.48 6.20 25.18
C SER A 98 3.43 5.07 24.76
N VAL A 99 4.70 5.18 25.15
CA VAL A 99 5.71 4.12 24.92
C VAL A 99 5.60 3.05 26.00
N ASN A 100 5.26 3.47 27.23
CA ASN A 100 4.89 2.63 28.36
C ASN A 100 4.03 3.45 29.34
N GLU A 101 3.76 2.93 30.54
CA GLU A 101 2.95 3.62 31.56
C GLU A 101 3.56 4.98 31.99
N ASP A 102 4.88 5.12 31.98
CA ASP A 102 5.57 6.30 32.51
C ASP A 102 6.13 7.22 31.43
N ALA A 103 6.08 6.84 30.16
CA ALA A 103 6.71 7.55 29.06
C ALA A 103 5.77 7.77 27.87
N VAL A 104 5.78 9.00 27.35
CA VAL A 104 5.14 9.38 26.07
C VAL A 104 6.25 9.71 25.09
N GLY A 105 6.14 9.19 23.87
CA GLY A 105 7.06 9.43 22.77
C GLY A 105 6.36 10.15 21.65
N MET A 106 7.16 10.89 20.88
CA MET A 106 6.77 11.48 19.61
C MET A 106 7.83 11.10 18.58
N LEU A 107 7.38 10.71 17.40
CA LEU A 107 8.22 10.30 16.27
C LEU A 107 7.81 11.10 15.05
N VAL A 108 8.80 11.69 14.39
CA VAL A 108 8.66 12.17 13.01
C VAL A 108 9.01 11.02 12.10
N TYR A 109 8.13 10.68 11.17
CA TYR A 109 8.24 9.48 10.36
C TYR A 109 8.02 9.83 8.90
N LYS A 110 8.97 9.46 8.03
CA LYS A 110 8.77 9.57 6.58
C LYS A 110 8.20 8.27 6.06
N VAL A 111 7.07 8.34 5.36
CA VAL A 111 6.42 7.14 4.84
C VAL A 111 7.39 6.36 3.95
N SER A 112 8.23 7.03 3.15
CA SER A 112 9.24 6.37 2.31
C SER A 112 10.27 5.52 3.06
N GLU A 113 10.50 5.77 4.34
CA GLU A 113 11.46 5.05 5.19
C GLU A 113 10.83 3.83 5.89
N HIS A 114 9.55 3.54 5.65
CA HIS A 114 8.92 2.36 6.22
C HIS A 114 9.56 1.08 5.67
N PRO A 115 9.82 0.04 6.50
CA PRO A 115 10.54 -1.16 6.07
C PRO A 115 9.98 -1.85 4.81
N ILE A 116 8.66 -1.85 4.64
CA ILE A 116 8.01 -2.39 3.43
C ILE A 116 8.40 -1.57 2.18
N PHE A 117 8.34 -0.25 2.25
CA PHE A 117 8.66 0.62 1.11
C PHE A 117 10.18 0.70 0.86
N GLU A 118 10.99 0.62 1.92
CA GLU A 118 12.45 0.53 1.81
C GLU A 118 12.87 -0.79 1.15
N SER A 119 12.33 -1.93 1.60
CA SER A 119 12.58 -3.26 1.01
C SER A 119 12.26 -3.28 -0.48
N VAL A 120 11.14 -2.68 -0.85
CA VAL A 120 10.77 -2.49 -2.25
C VAL A 120 11.81 -1.65 -2.97
N SER A 121 12.15 -0.46 -2.47
CA SER A 121 13.12 0.44 -3.12
C SER A 121 14.51 -0.21 -3.32
N GLN A 122 14.99 -0.98 -2.33
CA GLN A 122 16.26 -1.71 -2.45
C GLN A 122 16.19 -2.83 -3.50
N GLY A 123 15.05 -3.54 -3.57
CA GLY A 123 14.81 -4.59 -4.56
C GLY A 123 14.57 -4.06 -5.98
N THR A 124 14.25 -2.76 -6.14
CA THR A 124 13.85 -2.17 -7.43
C THR A 124 14.95 -1.36 -8.12
N SER A 125 16.22 -1.53 -7.76
CA SER A 125 17.33 -0.66 -8.24
C SER A 125 17.46 -0.45 -9.77
N GLN A 126 16.81 -1.29 -10.58
CA GLN A 126 16.81 -1.20 -12.05
C GLN A 126 15.64 -0.38 -12.62
N VAL A 127 14.63 -0.06 -11.81
CA VAL A 127 13.42 0.66 -12.19
C VAL A 127 13.29 1.93 -11.33
N ASP A 128 12.79 3.02 -11.91
CA ASP A 128 12.51 4.23 -11.15
C ASP A 128 11.58 3.91 -9.96
N THR A 129 12.04 4.26 -8.76
CA THR A 129 11.31 3.98 -7.53
C THR A 129 9.95 4.69 -7.53
N ASP A 130 9.83 5.85 -8.18
CA ASP A 130 8.58 6.58 -8.22
C ASP A 130 7.53 5.86 -9.07
N ILE A 131 7.91 5.20 -10.17
CA ILE A 131 7.00 4.33 -10.94
C ILE A 131 6.49 3.18 -10.06
N VAL A 132 7.40 2.51 -9.34
CA VAL A 132 7.04 1.39 -8.48
C VAL A 132 6.08 1.84 -7.37
N LYS A 133 6.35 2.98 -6.73
CA LYS A 133 5.46 3.58 -5.71
C LYS A 133 4.08 3.87 -6.30
N THR A 134 4.00 4.50 -7.46
CA THR A 134 2.73 4.80 -8.14
C THR A 134 1.94 3.52 -8.43
N VAL A 135 2.60 2.46 -8.89
CA VAL A 135 1.95 1.17 -9.13
C VAL A 135 1.47 0.51 -7.84
N ILE A 136 2.25 0.60 -6.75
CA ILE A 136 1.82 0.08 -5.43
C ILE A 136 0.62 0.87 -4.91
N ASN A 137 0.62 2.20 -5.02
CA ASN A 137 -0.52 3.06 -4.66
C ASN A 137 -1.79 2.62 -5.40
N LEU A 138 -1.69 2.48 -6.72
CA LEU A 138 -2.79 2.02 -7.57
C LEU A 138 -3.25 0.61 -7.17
N ALA A 139 -2.33 -0.32 -6.95
CA ALA A 139 -2.62 -1.68 -6.54
C ALA A 139 -3.36 -1.74 -5.19
N VAL A 140 -2.93 -0.91 -4.22
CA VAL A 140 -3.59 -0.79 -2.91
C VAL A 140 -5.00 -0.23 -3.07
N LYS A 141 -5.19 0.80 -3.90
CA LYS A 141 -6.52 1.35 -4.21
C LYS A 141 -7.43 0.31 -4.87
N ILE A 142 -6.91 -0.49 -5.79
CA ILE A 142 -7.67 -1.60 -6.41
C ILE A 142 -8.03 -2.66 -5.35
N GLY A 143 -7.10 -3.00 -4.46
CA GLY A 143 -7.29 -3.99 -3.42
C GLY A 143 -8.28 -3.57 -2.33
N SER A 144 -8.32 -2.28 -1.98
CA SER A 144 -9.20 -1.74 -0.95
C SER A 144 -10.59 -1.39 -1.48
N GLU A 145 -10.68 -0.72 -2.63
CA GLU A 145 -11.95 -0.23 -3.18
C GLU A 145 -12.63 -1.24 -4.11
N GLY A 146 -11.84 -2.07 -4.80
CA GLY A 146 -12.34 -2.87 -5.91
C GLY A 146 -12.96 -1.99 -7.00
N ARG A 147 -14.06 -2.46 -7.59
CA ARG A 147 -14.87 -1.72 -8.56
C ARG A 147 -16.34 -2.05 -8.38
N GLU A 148 -17.18 -1.03 -8.22
CA GLU A 148 -18.63 -1.19 -8.04
C GLU A 148 -18.98 -2.19 -6.92
N GLY A 149 -18.22 -2.17 -5.81
CA GLY A 149 -18.40 -3.06 -4.67
C GLY A 149 -17.93 -4.50 -4.89
N LYS A 150 -17.29 -4.82 -6.02
CA LYS A 150 -16.71 -6.13 -6.30
C LYS A 150 -15.20 -6.09 -6.13
N ALA A 151 -14.67 -7.10 -5.45
CA ALA A 151 -13.24 -7.30 -5.33
C ALA A 151 -12.62 -7.65 -6.69
N ILE A 152 -11.52 -6.97 -7.02
CA ILE A 152 -10.75 -7.18 -8.24
C ILE A 152 -9.41 -7.81 -7.88
N GLY A 153 -8.90 -8.69 -8.75
CA GLY A 153 -7.52 -9.14 -8.68
C GLY A 153 -6.84 -8.93 -10.02
N THR A 154 -5.66 -8.33 -10.00
CA THR A 154 -4.88 -7.96 -11.18
C THR A 154 -3.39 -8.09 -10.91
N GLY A 155 -2.56 -7.86 -11.91
CA GLY A 155 -1.11 -7.82 -11.75
C GLY A 155 -0.50 -6.76 -12.66
N PHE A 156 0.60 -6.17 -12.21
CA PHE A 156 1.40 -5.18 -12.90
C PHE A 156 2.82 -5.71 -12.97
N ILE A 157 3.40 -5.77 -14.16
CA ILE A 157 4.80 -6.12 -14.40
C ILE A 157 5.50 -4.86 -14.86
N ILE A 158 6.59 -4.50 -14.20
CA ILE A 158 7.29 -3.23 -14.36
C ILE A 158 8.73 -3.51 -14.79
N GLY A 159 9.13 -2.90 -15.90
CA GLY A 159 10.46 -3.03 -16.49
C GLY A 159 10.69 -4.33 -17.24
N ASP A 160 11.87 -4.42 -17.87
CA ASP A 160 12.32 -5.55 -18.69
C ASP A 160 11.28 -6.04 -19.72
N ILE A 161 10.61 -5.09 -20.38
CA ILE A 161 9.43 -5.37 -21.20
C ILE A 161 9.71 -6.34 -22.33
N ASP A 162 10.87 -6.25 -22.99
CA ASP A 162 11.19 -7.10 -24.14
C ASP A 162 11.25 -8.59 -23.73
N ASN A 163 11.95 -8.92 -22.65
CA ASN A 163 12.01 -10.29 -22.14
C ASN A 163 10.64 -10.76 -21.61
N VAL A 164 9.89 -9.86 -20.97
CA VAL A 164 8.52 -10.19 -20.53
C VAL A 164 7.63 -10.50 -21.73
N LEU A 165 7.73 -9.73 -22.83
CA LEU A 165 6.96 -9.95 -24.05
C LEU A 165 7.27 -11.31 -24.70
N GLU A 166 8.52 -11.77 -24.67
CA GLU A 166 8.89 -13.10 -25.17
C GLU A 166 8.24 -14.25 -24.38
N LYS A 167 7.94 -14.02 -23.09
CA LYS A 167 7.38 -14.99 -22.14
C LYS A 167 5.90 -14.78 -21.87
N SER A 168 5.18 -14.19 -22.82
CA SER A 168 3.78 -13.87 -22.64
C SER A 168 3.04 -13.75 -23.97
N HIS A 169 1.71 -13.77 -23.93
CA HIS A 169 0.89 -13.54 -25.11
C HIS A 169 -0.36 -12.71 -24.80
N GLN A 170 -0.81 -11.96 -25.80
CA GLN A 170 -1.97 -11.10 -25.68
C GLN A 170 -3.26 -11.94 -25.73
N ILE A 171 -4.12 -11.83 -24.72
CA ILE A 171 -5.40 -12.56 -24.68
C ILE A 171 -6.54 -11.70 -25.23
N LEU A 172 -6.53 -10.42 -24.89
CA LEU A 172 -7.57 -9.45 -25.24
C LEU A 172 -7.03 -8.32 -26.11
N ILE A 173 -7.89 -7.55 -26.76
CA ILE A 173 -7.44 -6.34 -27.45
C ILE A 173 -6.76 -5.42 -26.44
N ASN A 174 -5.52 -5.04 -26.70
CA ASN A 174 -4.77 -4.13 -25.82
C ASN A 174 -5.35 -2.71 -25.94
N PRO A 175 -6.01 -2.17 -24.89
CA PRO A 175 -6.64 -0.85 -24.94
C PRO A 175 -5.61 0.30 -24.97
N TYR A 176 -4.38 0.04 -24.51
CA TYR A 176 -3.28 1.01 -24.51
C TYR A 176 -2.50 1.07 -25.82
N LYS A 177 -2.84 0.19 -26.77
CA LYS A 177 -2.21 0.22 -28.09
C LYS A 177 -2.66 1.48 -28.85
N CYS A 178 -1.71 2.22 -29.39
CA CYS A 178 -1.93 3.46 -30.15
C CYS A 178 -2.59 4.60 -29.34
N GLN A 179 -2.53 4.55 -28.02
CA GLN A 179 -2.88 5.69 -27.18
C GLN A 179 -1.67 6.62 -27.03
N ASP A 180 -1.94 7.89 -26.76
CA ASP A 180 -0.90 8.88 -26.47
C ASP A 180 -0.20 8.54 -25.13
N ASP A 181 1.05 8.97 -24.99
CA ASP A 181 1.87 8.62 -23.84
C ASP A 181 1.29 9.21 -22.53
N GLU A 182 0.61 10.36 -22.58
CA GLU A 182 -0.06 10.95 -21.42
C GLU A 182 -1.18 10.07 -20.85
N VAL A 183 -1.90 9.33 -21.70
CA VAL A 183 -2.95 8.38 -21.26
C VAL A 183 -2.32 7.09 -20.74
N ARG A 184 -1.15 6.73 -21.27
CA ARG A 184 -0.46 5.49 -20.95
C ARG A 184 0.38 5.61 -19.69
N ASP A 185 0.76 6.82 -19.29
CA ASP A 185 1.51 7.06 -18.07
C ASP A 185 0.72 6.61 -16.83
N VAL A 186 1.29 5.69 -16.05
CA VAL A 186 0.66 5.19 -14.81
C VAL A 186 0.52 6.28 -13.74
N ARG A 187 1.32 7.35 -13.83
CA ARG A 187 1.25 8.54 -12.97
C ARG A 187 0.05 9.43 -13.31
N ASN A 188 -0.62 9.19 -14.43
CA ASN A 188 -1.86 9.87 -14.75
C ASN A 188 -3.02 9.28 -13.92
N HIS A 189 -3.30 9.93 -12.78
CA HIS A 189 -4.35 9.52 -11.85
C HIS A 189 -5.76 9.54 -12.46
N ASP A 190 -6.02 10.37 -13.48
CA ASP A 190 -7.32 10.40 -14.16
C ASP A 190 -7.60 9.08 -14.90
N ASN A 191 -6.55 8.36 -15.29
CA ASN A 191 -6.67 7.08 -15.96
C ASN A 191 -6.88 5.89 -14.99
N TRP A 192 -6.76 6.09 -13.67
CA TRP A 192 -6.83 4.98 -12.71
C TRP A 192 -8.19 4.28 -12.66
N GLU A 193 -9.29 4.99 -12.90
CA GLU A 193 -10.62 4.36 -13.00
C GLU A 193 -10.75 3.47 -14.24
N ASN A 194 -10.10 3.83 -15.35
CA ASN A 194 -10.03 2.96 -16.52
C ASN A 194 -9.14 1.74 -16.26
N ILE A 195 -8.01 1.92 -15.55
CA ILE A 195 -7.15 0.80 -15.15
C ILE A 195 -7.92 -0.17 -14.26
N LYS A 196 -8.73 0.31 -13.31
CA LYS A 196 -9.63 -0.52 -12.49
C LYS A 196 -10.65 -1.26 -13.34
N GLU A 197 -11.28 -0.58 -14.30
CA GLU A 197 -12.26 -1.19 -15.19
C GLU A 197 -11.63 -2.35 -15.98
N ILE A 198 -10.46 -2.12 -16.57
CA ILE A 198 -9.69 -3.11 -17.32
C ILE A 198 -9.17 -4.23 -16.39
N SER A 199 -8.84 -3.93 -15.13
CA SER A 199 -8.34 -4.92 -14.16
C SER A 199 -9.34 -6.04 -13.83
N GLN A 200 -10.61 -5.89 -14.22
CA GLN A 200 -11.61 -6.95 -14.13
C GLN A 200 -11.40 -8.08 -15.14
N VAL A 201 -10.62 -7.84 -16.20
CA VAL A 201 -10.30 -8.84 -17.22
C VAL A 201 -9.10 -9.69 -16.82
N ASP A 202 -8.96 -10.87 -17.41
CA ASP A 202 -7.82 -11.73 -17.16
C ASP A 202 -6.53 -11.21 -17.81
N GLY A 203 -5.40 -11.47 -17.13
CA GLY A 203 -4.07 -11.04 -17.53
C GLY A 203 -3.42 -10.07 -16.56
N VAL A 204 -2.33 -9.46 -17.02
CA VAL A 204 -1.55 -8.44 -16.33
C VAL A 204 -1.40 -7.18 -17.19
N PHE A 205 -1.01 -6.09 -16.54
CA PHE A 205 -0.51 -4.88 -17.16
C PHE A 205 1.01 -4.95 -17.29
N LEU A 206 1.54 -4.49 -18.42
CA LEU A 206 2.98 -4.31 -18.63
C LEU A 206 3.29 -2.81 -18.64
N ILE A 207 4.23 -2.39 -17.80
CA ILE A 207 4.67 -1.00 -17.61
C ILE A 207 6.17 -0.97 -17.85
N ASP A 208 6.65 -0.06 -18.69
CA ASP A 208 8.08 0.07 -18.98
C ASP A 208 8.83 0.93 -17.96
N ASP A 209 10.12 1.13 -18.21
CA ASP A 209 11.02 1.91 -17.37
C ASP A 209 10.73 3.42 -17.38
N GLU A 210 9.88 3.90 -18.29
CA GLU A 210 9.43 5.31 -18.37
C GLU A 210 8.10 5.53 -17.62
N GLY A 211 7.45 4.44 -17.17
CA GLY A 211 6.16 4.46 -16.47
C GLY A 211 4.96 4.35 -17.40
N LEU A 212 5.18 4.02 -18.68
CA LEU A 212 4.14 3.91 -19.69
C LEU A 212 3.59 2.49 -19.75
N ILE A 213 2.27 2.37 -19.64
CA ILE A 213 1.56 1.12 -19.86
C ILE A 213 1.72 0.73 -21.34
N ARG A 214 2.45 -0.36 -21.59
CA ARG A 214 2.66 -0.95 -22.92
C ARG A 214 1.53 -1.89 -23.30
N SER A 215 0.99 -2.63 -22.34
CA SER A 215 -0.18 -3.50 -22.58
C SER A 215 -1.01 -3.79 -21.35
N ALA A 216 -2.26 -4.21 -21.55
CA ALA A 216 -3.14 -4.77 -20.54
C ALA A 216 -3.81 -6.06 -21.06
N GLY A 217 -4.24 -6.94 -20.16
CA GLY A 217 -4.93 -8.18 -20.53
C GLY A 217 -4.02 -9.23 -21.16
N ARG A 218 -2.76 -9.29 -20.69
CA ARG A 218 -1.73 -10.18 -21.22
C ARG A 218 -1.51 -11.39 -20.33
N TYR A 219 -1.42 -12.60 -20.90
CA TYR A 219 -1.12 -13.83 -20.17
C TYR A 219 0.38 -14.03 -20.05
N LEU A 220 0.86 -14.46 -18.88
CA LEU A 220 2.26 -14.80 -18.67
C LEU A 220 2.46 -16.31 -18.88
N ASP A 221 3.31 -16.69 -19.82
CA ASP A 221 3.61 -18.07 -20.21
C ASP A 221 4.68 -18.68 -19.29
N ILE A 222 4.40 -18.67 -17.99
CA ILE A 222 5.35 -19.06 -16.94
C ILE A 222 5.04 -20.45 -16.41
N HIS A 223 6.08 -21.28 -16.29
CA HIS A 223 5.97 -22.64 -15.76
C HIS A 223 6.36 -22.66 -14.28
N GLY A 224 5.38 -22.77 -13.38
CA GLY A 224 5.58 -22.71 -11.92
C GLY A 224 6.29 -23.90 -11.26
N LYS A 225 7.12 -24.66 -11.98
CA LYS A 225 7.79 -25.85 -11.41
C LYS A 225 8.86 -25.52 -10.37
N ASP A 226 9.44 -24.32 -10.42
CA ASP A 226 10.57 -23.93 -9.56
C ASP A 226 10.25 -22.74 -8.63
N ILE A 227 8.96 -22.53 -8.31
CA ILE A 227 8.51 -21.39 -7.50
C ILE A 227 8.04 -21.91 -6.14
N GLU A 228 8.87 -21.73 -5.11
CA GLU A 228 8.53 -22.10 -3.73
C GLU A 228 7.76 -20.98 -3.03
N LEU A 229 6.50 -20.79 -3.44
CA LEU A 229 5.61 -19.83 -2.80
C LEU A 229 4.82 -20.46 -1.64
N LYS A 230 4.48 -19.64 -0.62
CA LYS A 230 3.60 -20.04 0.48
C LYS A 230 2.30 -20.65 -0.05
N LYS A 231 1.81 -21.72 0.60
CA LYS A 231 0.51 -22.34 0.28
C LYS A 231 -0.61 -21.30 0.39
N GLY A 232 -1.53 -21.28 -0.58
CA GLY A 232 -2.69 -20.38 -0.62
C GLY A 232 -2.59 -19.28 -1.69
N LEU A 233 -1.49 -19.20 -2.43
CA LEU A 233 -1.32 -18.25 -3.53
C LEU A 233 -1.90 -18.82 -4.84
N GLY A 234 -2.83 -18.07 -5.44
CA GLY A 234 -3.45 -18.43 -6.72
C GLY A 234 -2.52 -18.28 -7.94
N ALA A 235 -3.00 -18.74 -9.09
CA ALA A 235 -2.22 -18.81 -10.34
C ALA A 235 -1.55 -17.48 -10.74
N ARG A 236 -2.18 -16.32 -10.50
CA ARG A 236 -1.62 -15.01 -10.84
C ARG A 236 -0.38 -14.65 -10.00
N HIS A 237 -0.35 -15.03 -8.72
CA HIS A 237 0.82 -14.82 -7.86
C HIS A 237 2.00 -15.69 -8.32
N ILE A 238 1.71 -16.95 -8.69
CA ILE A 238 2.72 -17.87 -9.23
C ILE A 238 3.28 -17.30 -10.55
N ALA A 239 2.42 -16.77 -11.42
CA ALA A 239 2.86 -16.14 -12.66
C ALA A 239 3.72 -14.90 -12.40
N CYS A 240 3.35 -14.05 -11.44
CA CYS A 240 4.13 -12.87 -11.04
C CYS A 240 5.49 -13.23 -10.46
N ALA A 241 5.58 -14.26 -9.60
CA ALA A 241 6.87 -14.72 -9.11
C ALA A 241 7.73 -15.32 -10.23
N GLY A 242 7.15 -16.14 -11.11
CA GLY A 242 7.97 -16.80 -12.11
C GLY A 242 8.44 -15.87 -13.21
N ILE A 243 7.65 -14.86 -13.60
CA ILE A 243 8.14 -13.86 -14.56
C ILE A 243 9.31 -13.08 -13.98
N THR A 244 9.25 -12.67 -12.70
CA THR A 244 10.36 -11.94 -12.06
C THR A 244 11.56 -12.84 -11.73
N LYS A 245 11.41 -14.16 -11.77
CA LYS A 245 12.52 -15.12 -11.68
C LYS A 245 13.25 -15.29 -13.01
N GLU A 246 12.54 -15.14 -14.13
CA GLU A 246 13.08 -15.34 -15.48
C GLU A 246 13.44 -14.03 -16.21
N THR A 247 13.17 -12.88 -15.59
CA THR A 247 13.38 -11.53 -16.15
C THR A 247 13.85 -10.59 -15.04
N ASP A 248 14.38 -9.42 -15.41
CA ASP A 248 14.75 -8.38 -14.45
C ASP A 248 13.55 -7.54 -13.96
N ALA A 249 12.34 -7.86 -14.43
CA ALA A 249 11.12 -7.15 -14.08
C ALA A 249 10.74 -7.27 -12.59
N ILE A 250 9.84 -6.39 -12.19
CA ILE A 250 9.23 -6.35 -10.86
C ILE A 250 7.74 -6.59 -11.03
N ALA A 251 7.13 -7.38 -10.15
CA ALA A 251 5.71 -7.64 -10.22
C ALA A 251 4.98 -7.14 -8.98
N VAL A 252 3.86 -6.43 -9.18
CA VAL A 252 2.92 -6.06 -8.13
C VAL A 252 1.59 -6.75 -8.43
N SER A 253 1.13 -7.61 -7.54
CA SER A 253 -0.13 -8.35 -7.72
C SER A 253 -1.15 -7.96 -6.67
N VAL A 254 -2.42 -7.91 -7.06
CA VAL A 254 -3.57 -7.71 -6.17
C VAL A 254 -4.37 -9.00 -6.09
N ALA A 255 -4.55 -9.53 -4.89
CA ALA A 255 -5.37 -10.71 -4.67
C ALA A 255 -6.86 -10.36 -4.76
N LYS A 256 -7.60 -11.05 -5.63
CA LYS A 256 -9.06 -10.90 -5.72
C LYS A 256 -9.76 -11.20 -4.39
N SER A 257 -9.23 -12.15 -3.63
CA SER A 257 -9.71 -12.46 -2.29
C SER A 257 -8.91 -11.64 -1.27
N GLY A 258 -9.57 -10.77 -0.51
CA GLY A 258 -8.95 -9.99 0.58
C GLY A 258 -8.12 -8.78 0.14
N GLY A 259 -8.01 -8.52 -1.16
CA GLY A 259 -7.33 -7.34 -1.69
C GLY A 259 -5.81 -7.35 -1.58
N VAL A 260 -5.22 -8.36 -0.94
CA VAL A 260 -3.79 -8.36 -0.54
C VAL A 260 -2.88 -8.03 -1.72
N VAL A 261 -2.08 -6.98 -1.53
CA VAL A 261 -1.08 -6.50 -2.50
C VAL A 261 0.25 -7.13 -2.17
N ARG A 262 0.90 -7.74 -3.16
CA ARG A 262 2.22 -8.38 -3.02
C ARG A 262 3.17 -7.87 -4.07
N MET A 263 4.41 -7.65 -3.67
CA MET A 263 5.51 -7.23 -4.53
C MET A 263 6.49 -8.40 -4.68
N PHE A 264 6.92 -8.66 -5.91
CA PHE A 264 7.83 -9.75 -6.24
C PHE A 264 9.04 -9.26 -7.01
N LYS A 265 10.19 -9.86 -6.71
CA LYS A 265 11.45 -9.70 -7.43
C LYS A 265 12.25 -10.98 -7.30
N ASP A 266 12.91 -11.41 -8.38
CA ASP A 266 13.76 -12.60 -8.43
C ASP A 266 13.05 -13.89 -7.98
N GLY A 267 11.72 -13.97 -8.19
CA GLY A 267 10.91 -15.10 -7.75
C GLY A 267 10.44 -15.07 -6.30
N GLU A 268 10.87 -14.09 -5.52
CA GLU A 268 10.59 -13.97 -4.08
C GLU A 268 9.60 -12.84 -3.78
N ILE A 269 8.93 -12.91 -2.63
CA ILE A 269 8.09 -11.83 -2.12
C ILE A 269 8.98 -10.83 -1.37
N ILE A 270 9.07 -9.60 -1.87
CA ILE A 270 9.85 -8.52 -1.26
C ILE A 270 8.99 -7.55 -0.41
N GLY A 271 7.67 -7.68 -0.50
CA GLY A 271 6.71 -6.89 0.28
C GLY A 271 5.29 -7.43 0.20
N GLU A 272 4.50 -7.18 1.25
CA GLU A 272 3.08 -7.54 1.34
C GLU A 272 2.31 -6.46 2.10
N ILE A 273 1.14 -6.07 1.60
CA ILE A 273 0.22 -5.11 2.21
C ILE A 273 -1.17 -5.75 2.17
N GLU A 274 -1.84 -5.88 3.31
CA GLU A 274 -3.19 -6.47 3.41
C GLU A 274 -4.28 -5.40 3.56
N PRO A 275 -5.09 -5.07 2.52
CA PRO A 275 -6.18 -4.06 2.53
C PRO A 275 -7.25 -4.18 3.63
N THR A 276 -7.32 -5.31 4.33
CA THR A 276 -8.53 -5.62 5.10
C THR A 276 -8.52 -4.98 6.48
N VAL A 277 -9.29 -3.89 6.61
CA VAL A 277 -9.97 -3.53 7.85
C VAL A 277 -11.28 -4.32 7.91
N ARG A 278 -11.43 -5.21 8.89
CA ARG A 278 -12.74 -5.81 9.16
C ARG A 278 -13.65 -4.76 9.78
N ILE A 279 -14.64 -4.28 9.05
CA ILE A 279 -15.80 -3.62 9.65
C ILE A 279 -16.67 -4.75 10.22
N LEU A 280 -16.64 -4.93 11.55
CA LEU A 280 -17.65 -5.72 12.22
C LEU A 280 -18.94 -4.88 12.24
N PRO A 281 -20.09 -5.41 11.78
CA PRO A 281 -21.36 -4.74 11.99
C PRO A 281 -21.59 -4.64 13.51
N VAL A 282 -21.96 -3.44 13.97
CA VAL A 282 -22.43 -3.19 15.34
C VAL A 282 -23.86 -3.68 15.47
#